data_AF-A0A3G9JJM6-F1
#
_entry.id   AF-A0A3G9JJM6-F1
#
_cell.length_a   1.000
_cell.length_b   1.000
_cell.length_c   1.000
_cell.angle_alpha   90.00
_cell.angle_beta   90.00
_cell.angle_gamma   90.00
#
_symmetry.space_group_name_H-M   'P 1'
#
loop_
_entity.id
_entity.type
_entity.pdbx_description
1 polymer ?
#
loop_
_entity_poly.entity_id
_entity_poly.type
_entity_poly.pdbx_seq_one_letter_code
_entity_poly.pdbx_strand_id
1 'polypeptide(L)' 'MDRLVCKAIADSPDDLVKTIRQQINISSQKFSVYRNRLKEKGLIDTSRFGKVSFILPRFKEFIILQYELDAL' A
#
# COMPACT_ATOMS: atom_id res chain seq x y z
N MET A 1 9.39 3.49 5.37
CA MET A 1 8.63 2.25 5.06
C MET A 1 7.15 2.47 4.74
N ASP A 2 6.39 3.28 5.48
CA ASP A 2 4.96 3.52 5.13
C ASP A 2 4.78 3.95 3.66
N ARG A 3 5.55 4.95 3.21
CA ARG A 3 5.52 5.42 1.81
C ARG A 3 5.77 4.28 0.81
N LEU A 4 6.74 3.39 1.08
CA LEU A 4 7.03 2.23 0.22
C LEU A 4 5.88 1.22 0.20
N VAL A 5 5.22 0.97 1.34
CA VAL A 5 4.02 0.12 1.38
C VAL A 5 2.87 0.76 0.62
N CYS A 6 2.66 2.07 0.73
CA CYS A 6 1.68 2.80 -0.08
C CYS A 6 2.00 2.67 -1.57
N LYS A 7 3.26 2.87 -1.99
CA LYS A 7 3.66 2.70 -3.38
C LYS A 7 3.42 1.28 -3.88
N ALA A 8 3.74 0.27 -3.07
CA ALA A 8 3.47 -1.12 -3.42
C ALA A 8 1.96 -1.43 -3.54
N ILE A 9 1.11 -0.84 -2.69
CA ILE A 9 -0.35 -0.93 -2.84
C ILE A 9 -0.78 -0.25 -4.15
N ALA A 10 -0.25 0.93 -4.46
CA ALA A 10 -0.56 1.65 -5.69
C ALA A 10 -0.16 0.85 -6.95
N ASP A 11 0.99 0.19 -6.92
CA ASP A 11 1.54 -0.62 -8.03
C ASP A 11 0.96 -2.03 -8.11
N SER A 12 0.18 -2.45 -7.12
CA SER A 12 -0.44 -3.78 -7.12
C SER A 12 -1.51 -3.86 -8.21
N PRO A 13 -1.53 -4.96 -9.00
CA PRO A 13 -2.55 -5.17 -10.02
C PRO A 13 -3.87 -5.74 -9.45
N ASP A 14 -3.86 -6.31 -8.25
CA ASP A 14 -4.93 -7.18 -7.72
C ASP A 14 -5.35 -6.87 -6.27
N ASP A 15 -4.75 -5.85 -5.65
CA ASP A 15 -4.90 -5.45 -4.25
C ASP A 15 -4.55 -6.56 -3.25
N LEU A 16 -3.95 -7.67 -3.68
CA LEU A 16 -3.69 -8.82 -2.83
C LEU A 16 -2.50 -8.52 -1.92
N VAL A 17 -2.70 -8.72 -0.62
CA VAL A 17 -1.65 -8.59 0.41
C VAL A 17 -0.43 -9.44 0.08
N LYS A 18 -0.63 -10.63 -0.49
CA LYS A 18 0.44 -11.52 -0.93
C LYS A 18 1.28 -10.86 -2.03
N THR A 19 0.63 -10.37 -3.08
CA THR A 19 1.27 -9.70 -4.22
C THR A 19 2.05 -8.48 -3.76
N ILE A 20 1.41 -7.59 -2.99
CA ILE A 20 2.03 -6.37 -2.45
C ILE A 20 3.28 -6.69 -1.62
N ARG A 21 3.19 -7.69 -0.72
CA ARG A 21 4.32 -8.11 0.13
C ARG A 21 5.50 -8.64 -0.67
N GLN A 22 5.21 -9.43 -1.71
CA GLN A 22 6.22 -10.04 -2.57
C GLN A 22 6.92 -8.97 -3.41
N GLN A 23 6.19 -7.97 -3.91
CA GLN A 23 6.76 -6.84 -4.68
C GLN A 23 7.87 -6.09 -3.93
N ILE A 24 7.74 -5.92 -2.61
CA ILE A 24 8.74 -5.22 -1.77
C ILE A 24 9.57 -6.15 -0.89
N ASN A 25 9.51 -7.47 -1.14
CA ASN A 25 10.30 -8.51 -0.46
C ASN A 25 10.35 -8.38 1.08
N ILE A 26 9.19 -8.26 1.74
CA ILE A 26 9.12 -8.26 3.21
C ILE A 26 8.43 -9.52 3.75
N SER A 27 8.42 -9.73 5.08
CA SER A 27 7.72 -10.83 5.77
C SER A 27 6.28 -10.45 6.18
N SER A 28 5.42 -11.45 6.41
CA SER A 28 3.99 -11.21 6.67
C SER A 28 3.82 -10.38 7.94
N GLN A 29 4.62 -10.70 8.95
CA GLN A 29 4.69 -10.00 10.23
C GLN A 29 5.07 -8.53 10.02
N LYS A 30 6.12 -8.26 9.22
CA LYS A 30 6.58 -6.89 8.94
C LYS A 30 5.54 -6.09 8.17
N PHE A 31 4.85 -6.69 7.20
CA PHE A 31 3.77 -6.02 6.47
C PHE A 31 2.58 -5.71 7.36
N SER A 32 2.18 -6.63 8.26
CA SER A 32 1.04 -6.42 9.17
C SER A 32 1.22 -5.18 10.05
N VAL A 33 2.44 -4.88 10.50
CA VAL A 33 2.75 -3.65 11.26
C VAL A 33 2.40 -2.40 10.44
N TYR A 34 2.84 -2.34 9.19
CA TYR A 34 2.57 -1.18 8.32
C TYR A 34 1.11 -1.12 7.88
N ARG A 35 0.47 -2.26 7.59
CA ARG A 35 -0.97 -2.33 7.30
C ARG A 35 -1.79 -1.79 8.46
N ASN A 36 -1.51 -2.20 9.70
CA ASN A 36 -2.26 -1.70 10.86
C ASN A 36 -2.07 -0.20 11.05
N ARG A 37 -0.82 0.29 10.93
CA ARG A 37 -0.54 1.72 11.04
C ARG A 37 -1.22 2.56 9.95
N LEU A 38 -1.23 2.10 8.70
CA LEU A 38 -1.90 2.80 7.60
C LEU A 38 -3.43 2.77 7.76
N LYS A 39 -3.98 1.67 8.28
CA LYS A 39 -5.41 1.56 8.63
C LYS A 39 -5.78 2.55 9.74
N GLU A 40 -5.00 2.59 10.83
CA GLU A 40 -5.22 3.53 11.95
C GLU A 40 -5.14 5.00 11.51
N LYS A 41 -4.31 5.30 10.51
CA LYS A 41 -4.25 6.62 9.88
C LYS A 41 -5.41 6.92 8.92
N GLY A 42 -6.32 5.97 8.68
CA GLY A 42 -7.42 6.13 7.74
C GLY A 42 -7.01 6.19 6.26
N LEU A 43 -5.83 5.65 5.91
CA LEU A 43 -5.32 5.70 4.54
C LEU A 43 -5.77 4.50 3.70
N ILE A 44 -5.93 3.34 4.34
CA ILE A 44 -6.26 2.09 3.66
C ILE A 44 -7.47 1.39 4.27
N ASP A 45 -8.25 0.75 3.40
CA ASP A 45 -9.30 -0.19 3.77
C ASP A 45 -8.73 -1.60 3.80
N THR A 46 -9.11 -2.34 4.83
CA THR A 46 -8.71 -3.71 5.06
C THR A 46 -9.89 -4.63 5.36
N SER A 47 -11.12 -4.21 5.03
CA SER A 47 -12.37 -4.91 5.28
C SER A 47 -12.48 -6.23 4.51
N ARG A 48 -11.84 -6.32 3.34
CA ARG A 48 -11.84 -7.49 2.46
C ARG A 48 -10.71 -8.45 2.83
N PHE A 49 -11.04 -9.72 3.05
CA PHE A 49 -10.05 -10.75 3.38
C PHE A 49 -8.96 -10.84 2.31
N GLY A 50 -7.70 -10.83 2.75
CA GLY A 50 -6.53 -10.93 1.87
C GLY A 50 -6.27 -9.71 0.98
N LYS A 51 -7.05 -8.63 1.08
CA LYS A 51 -6.93 -7.43 0.24
C LYS A 51 -6.69 -6.16 1.03
N VAL A 52 -6.07 -5.19 0.37
CA VAL A 52 -5.84 -3.83 0.88
C VAL A 52 -6.02 -2.84 -0.26
N SER A 53 -6.82 -1.79 -0.05
CA SER A 53 -7.03 -0.71 -1.01
C SER A 53 -6.97 0.66 -0.32
N PHE A 54 -6.83 1.75 -1.06
CA PHE A 54 -6.91 3.09 -0.47
C PHE A 54 -8.36 3.49 -0.16
N ILE A 55 -8.55 4.25 0.92
CA ILE A 55 -9.87 4.81 1.29
C ILE A 55 -10.18 6.04 0.43
N LEU A 56 -9.18 6.89 0.24
CA LEU A 56 -9.35 8.17 -0.44
C LEU A 56 -9.44 7.98 -1.96
N PRO A 57 -10.45 8.58 -2.62
CA PRO A 57 -10.51 8.61 -4.08
C PRO A 57 -9.24 9.22 -4.65
N ARG A 58 -8.75 8.62 -5.75
CA ARG A 58 -7.58 9.09 -6.50
C ARG A 58 -6.24 9.11 -5.75
N PHE A 59 -6.19 8.54 -4.55
CA PHE A 59 -4.96 8.55 -3.76
C PHE A 59 -3.86 7.66 -4.37
N LYS A 60 -4.25 6.62 -5.13
CA LYS A 60 -3.32 5.82 -5.93
C LYS A 60 -2.54 6.68 -6.93
N GLU A 61 -3.24 7.52 -7.68
CA GLU A 61 -2.69 8.43 -8.68
C GLU A 61 -1.80 9.47 -8.02
N PHE A 62 -2.21 10.02 -6.87
CA PHE A 62 -1.37 10.92 -6.08
C PHE A 62 -0.04 10.26 -5.67
N ILE A 63 -0.07 9.03 -5.18
CA ILE A 63 1.15 8.30 -4.78
C ILE A 63 2.05 8.04 -6.00
N ILE A 64 1.49 7.68 -7.15
CA ILE A 64 2.27 7.45 -8.39
C ILE A 64 2.94 8.75 -8.82
N LEU A 65 2.19 9.84 -8.95
CA LEU A 65 2.71 11.16 -9.34
C LEU A 65 3.82 11.64 -8.39
N GLN A 66 3.62 11.50 -7.08
CA GLN A 66 4.64 11.90 -6.11
C GLN A 66 5.97 11.14 -6.31
N TYR A 67 5.90 9.84 -6.62
CA TYR A 67 7.09 9.03 -6.84
C TYR A 67 7.78 9.33 -8.18
N GLU A 68 7.02 9.68 -9.22
CA GLU A 68 7.57 10.15 -10.50
C GLU A 68 8.31 11.48 -10.33
N LEU A 69 7.76 12.40 -9.53
CA LEU A 69 8.41 13.68 -9.21
C LEU A 69 9.64 13.52 -8.33
N ASP A 70 9.62 12.60 -7.35
CA ASP A 70 10.77 12.31 -6.48
C ASP A 70 11.93 11.60 -7.25
N ALA A 71 11.70 11.12 -8.48
CA ALA A 71 12.68 10.43 -9.32
C ALA A 71 13.40 11.34 -10.34
N LEU A 72 13.03 12.63 -10.40
CA LEU A 72 13.68 13.68 -11.20
C LEU A 72 14.83 14.33 -10.41
#